data_AF-A0A7S1L1M1-F1
#
_entry.id   AF-A0A7S1L1M1-F1
#
_cell.length_a   1.000
_cell.length_b   1.000
_cell.length_c   1.000
_cell.angle_alpha   90.00
_cell.angle_beta   90.00
_cell.angle_gamma   90.00
#
_symmetry.space_group_name_H-M   'P 1'
#
loop_
_entity.id
_entity.type
_entity.pdbx_description
1 polymer ?
#
loop_
_entity_poly.entity_id
_entity_poly.type
_entity_poly.pdbx_seq_one_letter_code
_entity_poly.pdbx_strand_id
1 'polypeptide(L)'
;IGGGDTAVDCVGTSVRMGAQSVLQFSRRDAAPKERPAHTPWPCWADTYRVDYAQAEVQAMQGRDPREYLVVTKSFKPSSKDPSSVGAVVAAQLTKTGTECPGHVEYPADLVILAMGFTGPDTVVDQQGILARDQHSNFKADYGEYQAEGSPWNGLFACGDCRHGASLVVTAIAEGRDCASRVDSFLMGETSLPRAAPLAANPTFYQMPKRGENQSVLVKRHQRKRNQPKAVSDAFERGLLVEPTMEEPEAEAAAAPRPAAAARAAPAVVEPAPAPPPAAAPPTASVEVKVPTWMAVGFGGLLVANAVLVAALLRTRR
;
A
#
# COMPACT_ATOMS: atom_id res chain seq x y z
N ILE A 1 8.77 -8.58 2.70
CA ILE A 1 9.48 -7.44 2.05
C ILE A 1 8.49 -6.30 1.89
N GLY A 2 8.68 -5.18 2.58
CA GLY A 2 7.73 -4.08 2.62
C GLY A 2 7.75 -3.33 3.96
N GLY A 3 7.45 -2.02 3.93
CA GLY A 3 7.51 -1.15 5.11
C GLY A 3 6.23 -0.38 5.42
N GLY A 4 5.10 -0.74 4.79
CA GLY A 4 3.78 -0.14 5.07
C GLY A 4 2.87 -1.10 5.83
N ASP A 5 1.62 -0.69 6.03
CA ASP A 5 0.61 -1.39 6.84
C ASP A 5 0.39 -2.85 6.38
N THR A 6 0.32 -3.09 5.06
CA THR A 6 0.22 -4.46 4.51
C THR A 6 1.37 -5.35 4.98
N ALA A 7 2.59 -4.81 5.09
CA ALA A 7 3.73 -5.59 5.55
C ALA A 7 3.63 -5.91 7.05
N VAL A 8 3.10 -4.99 7.85
CA VAL A 8 2.84 -5.20 9.29
C VAL A 8 1.79 -6.30 9.47
N ASP A 9 0.71 -6.28 8.70
CA ASP A 9 -0.33 -7.31 8.74
C ASP A 9 0.21 -8.69 8.33
N CYS A 10 1.08 -8.73 7.30
CA CYS A 10 1.77 -9.96 6.91
C CYS A 10 2.68 -10.48 8.04
N VAL A 11 3.38 -9.60 8.76
CA VAL A 11 4.22 -9.98 9.90
C VAL A 11 3.37 -10.59 11.00
N GLY A 12 2.28 -9.93 11.41
CA GLY A 12 1.40 -10.42 12.47
C GLY A 12 0.74 -11.74 12.10
N THR A 13 0.29 -11.87 10.85
CA THR A 13 -0.29 -13.12 10.34
C THR A 13 0.72 -14.26 10.34
N SER A 14 1.96 -14.02 9.88
CA SER A 14 3.00 -15.05 9.83
C SER A 14 3.31 -15.62 11.22
N VAL A 15 3.41 -14.74 12.23
CA VAL A 15 3.61 -15.17 13.63
C VAL A 15 2.46 -16.03 14.13
N ARG A 16 1.22 -15.59 13.90
CA ARG A 16 0.01 -16.29 14.36
C ARG A 16 -0.23 -17.62 13.64
N MET A 17 0.32 -17.77 12.43
CA MET A 17 0.37 -19.04 11.72
C MET A 17 1.55 -19.95 12.15
N GLY A 18 2.34 -19.55 13.15
CA GLY A 18 3.38 -20.39 13.75
C GLY A 18 4.76 -20.23 13.11
N ALA A 19 5.05 -19.12 12.43
CA ALA A 19 6.41 -18.86 11.93
C ALA A 19 7.42 -18.80 13.09
N GLN A 20 8.52 -19.57 12.98
CA GLN A 20 9.57 -19.61 14.00
C GLN A 20 10.35 -18.29 14.10
N SER A 21 10.54 -17.62 12.96
CA SER A 21 11.15 -16.30 12.90
C SER A 21 10.55 -15.51 11.73
N VAL A 22 10.61 -14.17 11.82
CA VAL A 22 10.03 -13.26 10.83
C VAL A 22 10.93 -12.06 10.68
N LEU A 23 11.22 -11.71 9.43
CA LEU A 23 12.02 -10.56 9.03
C LEU A 23 11.21 -9.62 8.15
N GLN A 24 11.28 -8.32 8.44
CA GLN A 24 10.62 -7.28 7.66
C GLN A 24 11.65 -6.35 7.03
N PHE A 25 11.79 -6.39 5.71
CA PHE A 25 12.72 -5.49 5.01
C PHE A 25 12.07 -4.17 4.64
N SER A 26 12.73 -3.07 4.99
CA SER A 26 12.40 -1.71 4.57
C SER A 26 13.58 -1.07 3.85
N ARG A 27 13.30 -0.42 2.71
CA ARG A 27 14.31 0.42 2.02
C ARG A 27 14.50 1.78 2.69
N ARG A 28 13.57 2.19 3.55
CA ARG A 28 13.64 3.47 4.28
C ARG A 28 14.51 3.33 5.52
N ASP A 29 15.12 4.43 5.93
CA ASP A 29 15.74 4.54 7.25
C ASP A 29 14.65 4.45 8.34
N ALA A 30 15.06 4.14 9.56
CA ALA A 30 14.19 4.29 10.72
C ALA A 30 13.79 5.76 10.86
N ALA A 31 12.50 6.02 11.02
CA ALA A 31 12.00 7.37 11.28
C ALA A 31 12.62 7.93 12.57
N PRO A 32 12.73 9.27 12.71
CA PRO A 32 13.34 9.88 13.89
C PRO A 32 12.47 9.67 15.14
N LYS A 33 13.08 9.61 16.33
CA LYS A 33 12.33 9.48 17.59
C LYS A 33 11.47 10.71 17.90
N GLU A 34 11.96 11.88 17.53
CA GLU A 34 11.27 13.16 17.75
C GLU A 34 10.63 13.67 16.46
N ARG A 35 9.52 14.42 16.60
CA ARG A 35 8.80 14.99 15.45
C ARG A 35 9.72 15.97 14.71
N PRO A 36 9.99 15.75 13.42
CA PRO A 36 10.85 16.66 12.67
C PRO A 36 10.09 17.92 12.29
N ALA A 37 10.81 19.05 12.16
CA ALA A 37 10.23 20.36 11.89
C ALA A 37 9.43 20.46 10.57
N HIS A 38 9.68 19.56 9.61
CA HIS A 38 8.98 19.53 8.33
C HIS A 38 7.60 18.84 8.39
N THR A 39 7.26 18.16 9.49
CA THR A 39 5.90 17.63 9.76
C THR A 39 5.30 18.24 11.04
N PRO A 40 5.09 19.57 11.09
CA PRO A 40 4.53 20.23 12.27
C PRO A 40 3.07 19.82 12.48
N TRP A 41 2.60 19.84 13.73
CA TRP A 41 1.17 19.66 14.01
C TRP A 41 0.35 20.76 13.30
N PRO A 42 -0.80 20.44 12.67
CA PRO A 42 -1.57 19.19 12.76
C PRO A 42 -1.21 18.12 11.71
N CYS A 43 -0.13 18.29 10.94
CA CYS A 43 0.31 17.26 9.99
C CYS A 43 0.66 15.96 10.71
N TRP A 44 0.55 14.85 9.97
CA TRP A 44 0.93 13.55 10.46
C TRP A 44 2.42 13.53 10.82
N ALA A 45 2.73 13.12 12.07
CA ALA A 45 4.11 13.10 12.55
C ALA A 45 4.88 11.95 11.91
N ASP A 46 5.95 12.28 11.18
CA ASP A 46 6.92 11.30 10.68
C ASP A 46 7.92 10.97 11.80
N THR A 47 7.49 10.11 12.72
CA THR A 47 8.27 9.66 13.87
C THR A 47 8.37 8.14 13.91
N TYR A 48 9.40 7.63 14.57
CA TYR A 48 9.55 6.21 14.86
C TYR A 48 8.32 5.70 15.60
N ARG A 49 7.74 4.62 15.07
CA ARG A 49 6.62 3.91 15.69
C ARG A 49 6.89 2.41 15.60
N VAL A 50 6.38 1.72 16.60
CA VAL A 50 6.34 0.26 16.66
C VAL A 50 4.88 -0.12 16.54
N ASP A 51 4.53 -0.83 15.46
CA ASP A 51 3.19 -1.34 15.26
C ASP A 51 2.96 -2.63 16.04
N TYR A 52 1.68 -2.99 16.23
CA TYR A 52 1.24 -4.13 17.02
C TYR A 52 1.98 -5.44 16.68
N ALA A 53 2.15 -5.73 15.37
CA ALA A 53 2.80 -6.96 14.92
C ALA A 53 4.32 -6.94 15.13
N GLN A 54 4.94 -5.76 15.04
CA GLN A 54 6.37 -5.59 15.30
C GLN A 54 6.65 -5.79 16.79
N ALA A 55 5.79 -5.26 17.67
CA ALA A 55 5.88 -5.45 19.12
C ALA A 55 5.69 -6.93 19.50
N GLU A 56 4.73 -7.62 18.88
CA GLU A 56 4.49 -9.07 19.09
C GLU A 56 5.72 -9.90 18.70
N VAL A 57 6.29 -9.66 17.51
CA VAL A 57 7.54 -10.32 17.12
C VAL A 57 8.68 -9.99 18.05
N GLN A 58 8.82 -8.72 18.46
CA GLN A 58 9.88 -8.30 19.37
C GLN A 58 9.79 -9.01 20.72
N ALA A 59 8.59 -9.22 21.25
CA ALA A 59 8.39 -9.99 22.47
C ALA A 59 8.75 -11.47 22.29
N MET A 60 8.45 -12.06 21.13
CA MET A 60 8.73 -13.49 20.85
C MET A 60 10.20 -13.78 20.51
N GLN A 61 10.84 -12.92 19.71
CA GLN A 61 12.20 -13.13 19.20
C GLN A 61 13.26 -12.34 19.98
N GLY A 62 12.85 -11.43 20.86
CA GLY A 62 13.75 -10.57 21.64
C GLY A 62 14.39 -9.43 20.85
N ARG A 63 13.94 -9.15 19.62
CA ARG A 63 14.46 -8.06 18.77
C ARG A 63 13.41 -7.51 17.81
N ASP A 64 13.60 -6.27 17.36
CA ASP A 64 12.81 -5.70 16.26
C ASP A 64 12.97 -6.56 15.00
N PRO A 65 11.87 -6.99 14.34
CA PRO A 65 11.94 -7.78 13.10
C PRO A 65 12.42 -6.98 11.89
N ARG A 66 12.48 -5.65 11.98
CA ARG A 66 12.76 -4.79 10.83
C ARG A 66 14.24 -4.68 10.53
N GLU A 67 14.57 -4.88 9.27
CA GLU A 67 15.86 -4.53 8.69
C GLU A 67 15.67 -3.27 7.83
N TYR A 68 16.33 -2.18 8.23
CA TYR A 68 16.23 -0.88 7.57
C TYR A 68 17.32 -0.68 6.53
N LEU A 69 17.05 0.17 5.55
CA LEU A 69 17.96 0.47 4.45
C LEU A 69 18.42 -0.83 3.75
N VAL A 70 17.52 -1.79 3.53
CA VAL A 70 17.83 -3.05 2.85
C VAL A 70 17.07 -3.13 1.53
N VAL A 71 17.77 -3.53 0.46
CA VAL A 71 17.19 -3.80 -0.85
C VAL A 71 17.41 -5.26 -1.24
N THR A 72 16.32 -5.95 -1.59
CA THR A 72 16.40 -7.31 -2.13
C THR A 72 16.97 -7.30 -3.55
N LYS A 73 17.93 -8.18 -3.82
CA LYS A 73 18.61 -8.33 -5.12
C LYS A 73 18.13 -9.56 -5.87
N SER A 74 18.02 -10.69 -5.18
CA SER A 74 17.57 -11.95 -5.76
C SER A 74 17.08 -12.92 -4.70
N PHE A 75 16.40 -13.98 -5.14
CA PHE A 75 16.02 -15.12 -4.31
C PHE A 75 16.87 -16.31 -4.71
N LYS A 76 17.43 -16.99 -3.71
CA LYS A 76 18.13 -18.26 -3.92
C LYS A 76 17.17 -19.42 -3.66
N PRO A 77 17.14 -20.43 -4.54
CA PRO A 77 16.35 -21.62 -4.31
C PRO A 77 16.88 -22.41 -3.11
N SER A 78 16.01 -23.17 -2.47
CA SER A 78 16.39 -24.06 -1.37
C SER A 78 17.23 -25.23 -1.87
N SER A 79 18.19 -25.66 -1.04
CA SER A 79 18.99 -26.86 -1.31
C SER A 79 18.17 -28.15 -1.21
N LYS A 80 17.06 -28.14 -0.46
CA LYS A 80 16.18 -29.31 -0.28
C LYS A 80 15.15 -29.43 -1.40
N ASP A 81 14.60 -28.29 -1.84
CA ASP A 81 13.61 -28.21 -2.91
C ASP A 81 13.88 -26.97 -3.78
N PRO A 82 14.43 -27.14 -4.99
CA PRO A 82 14.74 -26.03 -5.89
C PRO A 82 13.52 -25.19 -6.32
N SER A 83 12.29 -25.67 -6.13
CA SER A 83 11.07 -24.89 -6.40
C SER A 83 10.69 -23.94 -5.28
N SER A 84 11.30 -24.10 -4.10
CA SER A 84 11.11 -23.25 -2.93
C SER A 84 12.25 -22.26 -2.74
N VAL A 85 12.00 -21.17 -2.02
CA VAL A 85 13.05 -20.23 -1.60
C VAL A 85 13.84 -20.82 -0.44
N GLY A 86 15.16 -20.65 -0.46
CA GLY A 86 16.06 -20.99 0.65
C GLY A 86 16.73 -19.78 1.28
N ALA A 87 16.93 -18.71 0.51
CA ALA A 87 17.45 -17.46 1.03
C ALA A 87 17.04 -16.24 0.18
N VAL A 88 17.03 -15.08 0.84
CA VAL A 88 16.93 -13.77 0.20
C VAL A 88 18.32 -13.14 0.16
N VAL A 89 18.80 -12.81 -1.04
CA VAL A 89 20.02 -12.02 -1.21
C VAL A 89 19.64 -10.55 -1.17
N ALA A 90 20.22 -9.80 -0.24
CA ALA A 90 19.94 -8.38 -0.10
C ALA A 90 21.20 -7.55 0.14
N ALA A 91 21.17 -6.32 -0.33
CA ALA A 91 22.25 -5.35 -0.16
C ALA A 91 21.81 -4.24 0.80
N GLN A 92 22.80 -3.67 1.50
CA GLN A 92 22.59 -2.50 2.34
C GLN A 92 22.51 -1.24 1.47
N LEU A 93 21.67 -0.31 1.85
CA LEU A 93 21.56 1.03 1.27
C LEU A 93 22.20 2.06 2.20
N THR A 94 22.75 3.11 1.61
CA THR A 94 23.05 4.35 2.31
C THR A 94 21.75 5.10 2.61
N LYS A 95 21.82 6.10 3.51
CA LYS A 95 20.69 7.00 3.77
C LYS A 95 20.24 7.79 2.54
N THR A 96 21.10 7.92 1.53
CA THR A 96 20.77 8.54 0.23
C THR A 96 20.10 7.58 -0.74
N GLY A 97 19.88 6.32 -0.35
CA GLY A 97 19.28 5.27 -1.18
C GLY A 97 20.25 4.62 -2.16
N THR A 98 21.55 4.86 -2.03
CA THR A 98 22.58 4.26 -2.89
C THR A 98 22.95 2.88 -2.33
N GLU A 99 23.08 1.89 -3.20
CA GLU A 99 23.49 0.55 -2.78
C GLU A 99 24.95 0.52 -2.36
N CYS A 100 25.22 -0.04 -1.19
CA CYS A 100 26.56 -0.30 -0.71
C CYS A 100 27.14 -1.55 -1.41
N PRO A 101 28.46 -1.59 -1.67
CA PRO A 101 29.11 -2.80 -2.17
C PRO A 101 28.88 -4.00 -1.24
N GLY A 102 28.65 -5.17 -1.85
CA GLY A 102 28.44 -6.44 -1.13
C GLY A 102 26.96 -6.80 -0.94
N HIS A 103 26.73 -8.02 -0.46
CA HIS A 103 25.39 -8.51 -0.15
C HIS A 103 25.43 -9.44 1.06
N VAL A 104 24.26 -9.60 1.68
CA VAL A 104 24.01 -10.50 2.79
C VAL A 104 22.93 -11.49 2.36
N GLU A 105 23.11 -12.75 2.75
CA GLU A 105 22.13 -13.81 2.54
C GLU A 105 21.32 -14.02 3.81
N TYR A 106 20.01 -13.92 3.69
CA TYR A 106 19.07 -14.15 4.77
C TYR A 106 18.34 -15.47 4.51
N PRO A 107 18.56 -16.51 5.34
CA PRO A 107 17.81 -17.76 5.23
C PRO A 107 16.31 -17.48 5.31
N ALA A 108 15.53 -18.06 4.41
CA ALA A 108 14.09 -17.88 4.37
C ALA A 108 13.41 -19.06 3.68
N ASP A 109 12.39 -19.62 4.32
CA ASP A 109 11.54 -20.68 3.76
C ASP A 109 10.30 -20.11 3.03
N LEU A 110 9.91 -18.87 3.36
CA LEU A 110 8.78 -18.16 2.76
C LEU A 110 9.12 -16.68 2.59
N VAL A 111 8.82 -16.13 1.41
CA VAL A 111 8.95 -14.70 1.13
C VAL A 111 7.60 -14.13 0.76
N ILE A 112 7.15 -13.14 1.52
CA ILE A 112 5.92 -12.38 1.24
C ILE A 112 6.31 -11.00 0.69
N LEU A 113 5.79 -10.65 -0.49
CA LEU A 113 5.97 -9.36 -1.11
C LEU A 113 4.81 -8.43 -0.72
N ALA A 114 5.10 -7.43 0.10
CA ALA A 114 4.14 -6.44 0.60
C ALA A 114 4.61 -5.03 0.22
N MET A 115 4.84 -4.82 -1.08
CA MET A 115 5.44 -3.59 -1.63
C MET A 115 4.40 -2.53 -2.06
N GLY A 116 3.12 -2.80 -1.81
CA GLY A 116 2.01 -1.98 -2.27
C GLY A 116 1.43 -2.45 -3.61
N PHE A 117 0.50 -1.66 -4.13
CA PHE A 117 -0.26 -1.95 -5.34
C PHE A 117 0.03 -0.87 -6.39
N THR A 118 -0.02 -1.24 -7.67
CA THR A 118 0.23 -0.33 -8.79
C THR A 118 -1.03 0.13 -9.49
N GLY A 119 -2.22 -0.14 -8.94
CA GLY A 119 -3.51 0.22 -9.50
C GLY A 119 -4.52 -0.92 -9.51
N PRO A 120 -5.74 -0.67 -10.02
CA PRO A 120 -6.80 -1.66 -10.08
C PRO A 120 -6.52 -2.76 -11.10
N ASP A 121 -7.01 -3.96 -10.78
CA ASP A 121 -6.95 -5.16 -11.63
C ASP A 121 -7.55 -4.90 -13.01
N THR A 122 -7.02 -5.56 -14.04
CA THR A 122 -7.49 -5.47 -15.42
C THR A 122 -8.81 -6.19 -15.64
N VAL A 123 -9.27 -7.04 -14.71
CA VAL A 123 -10.59 -7.69 -14.80
C VAL A 123 -11.73 -6.67 -14.98
N VAL A 124 -11.60 -5.48 -14.40
CA VAL A 124 -12.62 -4.41 -14.49
C VAL A 124 -12.63 -3.73 -15.86
N ASP A 125 -11.50 -3.72 -16.57
CA ASP A 125 -11.33 -3.07 -17.87
C ASP A 125 -10.36 -3.87 -18.75
N GLN A 126 -10.79 -5.07 -19.14
CA GLN A 126 -9.95 -5.99 -19.92
C GLN A 126 -9.61 -5.45 -21.31
N GLN A 127 -10.49 -4.61 -21.84
CA GLN A 127 -10.33 -4.00 -23.17
C GLN A 127 -9.48 -2.73 -23.12
N GLY A 128 -9.11 -2.25 -21.92
CA GLY A 128 -8.28 -1.06 -21.73
C GLY A 128 -8.95 0.23 -22.23
N ILE A 129 -10.28 0.30 -22.14
CA ILE A 129 -11.06 1.42 -22.66
C ILE A 129 -11.01 2.61 -21.69
N LEU A 130 -10.89 2.35 -20.39
CA LEU A 130 -10.86 3.39 -19.39
C LEU A 130 -9.50 4.07 -19.37
N ALA A 131 -9.51 5.39 -19.39
CA ALA A 131 -8.29 6.16 -19.27
C ALA A 131 -7.66 5.94 -17.90
N ARG A 132 -6.32 5.92 -17.85
CA ARG A 132 -5.55 5.76 -16.63
C ARG A 132 -4.66 6.97 -16.38
N ASP A 133 -4.39 7.24 -15.11
CA ASP A 133 -3.41 8.24 -14.72
C ASP A 133 -1.96 7.69 -14.82
N GLN A 134 -0.98 8.53 -14.49
CA GLN A 134 0.45 8.14 -14.48
C GLN A 134 0.80 7.03 -13.46
N HIS A 135 -0.11 6.74 -12.53
CA HIS A 135 0.00 5.71 -11.51
C HIS A 135 -0.87 4.48 -11.83
N SER A 136 -1.41 4.40 -13.05
CA SER A 136 -2.29 3.34 -13.55
C SER A 136 -3.65 3.22 -12.86
N ASN A 137 -4.05 4.22 -12.06
CA ASN A 137 -5.40 4.30 -11.49
C ASN A 137 -6.39 4.75 -12.57
N PHE A 138 -7.69 4.45 -12.39
CA PHE A 138 -8.71 4.96 -13.28
C PHE A 138 -8.78 6.48 -13.22
N LYS A 139 -8.67 7.12 -14.38
CA LYS A 139 -8.70 8.56 -14.49
C LYS A 139 -10.14 9.03 -14.33
N ALA A 140 -10.40 9.67 -13.19
CA ALA A 140 -11.65 10.36 -12.91
C ALA A 140 -11.35 11.56 -12.02
N ASP A 141 -11.83 12.73 -12.44
CA ASP A 141 -11.53 13.99 -11.77
C ASP A 141 -12.12 14.01 -10.36
N TYR A 142 -11.31 14.45 -9.39
CA TYR A 142 -11.76 14.56 -8.00
C TYR A 142 -12.92 15.55 -7.90
N GLY A 143 -14.02 15.10 -7.29
CA GLY A 143 -15.25 15.87 -7.18
C GLY A 143 -16.27 15.55 -8.26
N GLU A 144 -15.88 15.05 -9.44
CA GLU A 144 -16.79 14.63 -10.52
C GLU A 144 -16.90 13.09 -10.60
N TYR A 145 -15.80 12.38 -10.36
CA TYR A 145 -15.70 10.91 -10.28
C TYR A 145 -16.11 10.12 -11.52
N GLN A 146 -16.52 10.79 -12.60
CA GLN A 146 -16.86 10.14 -13.87
C GLN A 146 -15.61 9.56 -14.51
N ALA A 147 -15.67 8.28 -14.89
CA ALA A 147 -14.54 7.58 -15.48
C ALA A 147 -14.30 8.04 -16.93
N GLU A 148 -13.10 8.56 -17.19
CA GLU A 148 -12.71 8.98 -18.54
C GLU A 148 -12.47 7.79 -19.47
N GLY A 149 -12.68 8.00 -20.78
CA GLY A 149 -12.54 6.96 -21.81
C GLY A 149 -13.73 6.00 -21.92
N SER A 150 -14.62 5.98 -20.93
CA SER A 150 -15.83 5.17 -20.94
C SER A 150 -16.79 5.58 -22.08
N PRO A 151 -17.31 4.62 -22.87
CA PRO A 151 -18.40 4.89 -23.81
C PRO A 151 -19.75 5.09 -23.08
N TRP A 152 -19.80 4.82 -21.78
CA TRP A 152 -20.97 5.02 -20.93
C TRP A 152 -20.76 6.21 -20.01
N ASN A 153 -21.61 7.22 -20.15
CA ASN A 153 -21.61 8.39 -19.28
C ASN A 153 -21.98 8.07 -17.82
N GLY A 154 -22.58 6.90 -17.56
CA GLY A 154 -22.98 6.45 -16.23
C GLY A 154 -21.90 5.69 -15.45
N LEU A 155 -20.63 5.72 -15.88
CA LEU A 155 -19.54 5.01 -15.19
C LEU A 155 -18.73 5.97 -14.31
N PHE A 156 -18.52 5.60 -13.06
CA PHE A 156 -17.81 6.39 -12.06
C PHE A 156 -16.76 5.55 -11.33
N ALA A 157 -15.68 6.18 -10.88
CA ALA A 157 -14.59 5.55 -10.12
C ALA A 157 -14.24 6.40 -8.89
N CYS A 158 -13.99 5.76 -7.75
CA CYS A 158 -13.67 6.42 -6.48
C CYS A 158 -12.89 5.48 -5.55
N GLY A 159 -12.24 6.05 -4.51
CA GLY A 159 -11.43 5.26 -3.59
C GLY A 159 -10.14 4.77 -4.24
N ASP A 160 -9.57 3.67 -3.75
CA ASP A 160 -8.23 3.24 -4.12
C ASP A 160 -8.04 2.97 -5.63
N CYS A 161 -9.09 2.56 -6.35
CA CYS A 161 -8.99 2.33 -7.80
C CYS A 161 -8.84 3.63 -8.62
N ARG A 162 -9.17 4.79 -8.03
CA ARG A 162 -9.05 6.13 -8.61
C ARG A 162 -7.92 6.94 -7.98
N HIS A 163 -7.80 6.88 -6.66
CA HIS A 163 -6.86 7.65 -5.85
C HIS A 163 -5.49 6.96 -5.74
N GLY A 164 -5.45 5.63 -5.84
CA GLY A 164 -4.36 4.81 -5.34
C GLY A 164 -4.53 4.48 -3.85
N ALA A 165 -3.68 3.60 -3.34
CA ALA A 165 -3.73 3.12 -1.96
C ALA A 165 -3.71 4.29 -0.95
N SER A 166 -4.79 4.42 -0.18
CA SER A 166 -4.98 5.50 0.80
C SER A 166 -5.61 4.97 2.09
N LEU A 167 -5.95 5.88 3.01
CA LEU A 167 -6.67 5.54 4.23
C LEU A 167 -8.12 5.18 3.92
N VAL A 168 -8.70 4.27 4.72
CA VAL A 168 -10.13 3.90 4.64
C VAL A 168 -11.05 5.12 4.70
N VAL A 169 -10.73 6.12 5.53
CA VAL A 169 -11.51 7.36 5.62
C VAL A 169 -11.52 8.16 4.31
N THR A 170 -10.42 8.13 3.55
CA THR A 170 -10.34 8.75 2.23
C THR A 170 -11.26 8.03 1.25
N ALA A 171 -11.23 6.70 1.23
CA ALA A 171 -12.10 5.89 0.37
C ALA A 171 -13.59 6.11 0.72
N ILE A 172 -13.94 6.20 2.00
CA ILE A 172 -15.31 6.53 2.44
C ILE A 172 -15.71 7.93 1.97
N ALA A 173 -14.82 8.92 2.14
CA ALA A 173 -15.10 10.30 1.72
C ALA A 173 -15.34 10.38 0.20
N GLU A 174 -14.46 9.79 -0.60
CA GLU A 174 -14.63 9.75 -2.07
C GLU A 174 -15.88 8.96 -2.48
N GLY A 175 -16.18 7.84 -1.82
CA GLY A 175 -17.38 7.06 -2.09
C GLY A 175 -18.67 7.83 -1.84
N ARG A 176 -18.72 8.63 -0.76
CA ARG A 176 -19.86 9.50 -0.46
C ARG A 176 -20.04 10.60 -1.49
N ASP A 177 -18.94 11.23 -1.92
CA ASP A 177 -19.01 12.23 -2.98
C ASP A 177 -19.40 11.63 -4.33
N CYS A 178 -18.84 10.47 -4.66
CA CYS A 178 -19.18 9.72 -5.88
C CYS A 178 -20.67 9.38 -5.90
N ALA A 179 -21.24 8.93 -4.77
CA ALA A 179 -22.67 8.68 -4.66
C ALA A 179 -23.52 9.93 -4.94
N SER A 180 -23.11 11.10 -4.46
CA SER A 180 -23.78 12.37 -4.78
C SER A 180 -23.75 12.68 -6.30
N ARG A 181 -22.66 12.33 -6.99
CA ARG A 181 -22.54 12.50 -8.46
C ARG A 181 -23.35 11.49 -9.25
N VAL A 182 -23.36 10.23 -8.83
CA VAL A 182 -24.23 9.20 -9.40
C VAL A 182 -25.70 9.61 -9.24
N ASP A 183 -26.10 10.06 -8.05
CA ASP A 183 -27.47 10.52 -7.79
C ASP A 183 -27.85 11.71 -8.68
N SER A 184 -26.98 12.73 -8.77
CA SER A 184 -27.17 13.88 -9.66
C SER A 184 -27.27 13.46 -11.13
N PHE A 185 -26.48 12.49 -11.56
CA PHE A 185 -26.50 11.99 -12.93
C PHE A 185 -27.81 11.27 -13.27
N LEU A 186 -28.35 10.49 -12.32
CA LEU A 186 -29.58 9.73 -12.52
C LEU A 186 -30.84 10.60 -12.36
N MET A 187 -30.83 11.54 -11.43
CA MET A 187 -32.02 12.30 -11.01
C MET A 187 -32.04 13.73 -11.56
N GLY A 188 -30.92 14.26 -12.06
CA GLY A 188 -30.75 15.64 -12.51
C GLY A 188 -30.42 16.63 -11.39
N GLU A 189 -30.75 16.31 -10.14
CA GLU A 189 -30.42 17.04 -8.93
C GLU A 189 -30.10 16.07 -7.78
N THR A 190 -29.44 16.54 -6.72
CA THR A 190 -29.15 15.72 -5.54
C THR A 190 -29.34 16.51 -4.25
N SER A 191 -29.85 15.83 -3.22
CA SER A 191 -29.85 16.32 -1.84
C SER A 191 -28.77 15.67 -0.98
N LEU A 192 -27.98 14.74 -1.54
CA LEU A 192 -26.94 14.04 -0.82
C LEU A 192 -25.79 14.99 -0.45
N PRO A 193 -25.29 14.91 0.79
CA PRO A 193 -24.19 15.76 1.23
C PRO A 193 -22.88 15.35 0.55
N ARG A 194 -22.04 16.35 0.24
CA ARG A 194 -20.69 16.13 -0.24
C ARG A 194 -19.65 16.24 0.88
N ALA A 195 -18.67 15.36 0.87
CA ALA A 195 -17.40 15.49 1.57
C ALA A 195 -16.48 16.55 0.91
N ALA A 196 -16.64 16.83 -0.39
CA ALA A 196 -15.86 17.81 -1.16
C ALA A 196 -16.50 19.24 -1.26
N PRO A 197 -15.66 20.31 -1.34
CA PRO A 197 -14.24 20.21 -1.66
C PRO A 197 -13.33 20.35 -0.44
N LEU A 198 -12.19 19.67 -0.51
CA LEU A 198 -11.01 19.89 0.34
C LEU A 198 -10.64 21.38 0.48
N ALA A 199 -10.97 22.21 -0.52
CA ALA A 199 -10.81 23.67 -0.49
C ALA A 199 -11.69 24.38 0.56
N ALA A 200 -12.78 23.76 0.99
CA ALA A 200 -13.69 24.27 2.01
C ALA A 200 -13.48 23.58 3.38
N ASN A 201 -12.52 22.66 3.49
CA ASN A 201 -12.20 21.98 4.74
C ASN A 201 -11.10 22.77 5.48
N PRO A 202 -11.42 23.52 6.55
CA PRO A 202 -10.51 24.50 7.16
C PRO A 202 -9.29 23.89 7.89
N THR A 203 -9.15 22.56 7.87
CA THR A 203 -8.11 21.80 8.60
C THR A 203 -6.88 21.46 7.77
N PHE A 204 -6.86 21.69 6.45
CA PHE A 204 -5.68 21.39 5.64
C PHE A 204 -4.71 22.58 5.57
N TYR A 205 -3.62 22.44 6.32
CA TYR A 205 -2.39 23.20 6.14
C TYR A 205 -1.87 23.00 4.69
N GLN A 206 -1.83 24.06 3.89
CA GLN A 206 -1.13 24.05 2.60
C GLN A 206 0.37 24.15 2.88
N MET A 207 1.15 23.13 2.51
CA MET A 207 2.61 23.21 2.63
C MET A 207 3.14 24.31 1.69
N PRO A 208 3.91 25.29 2.18
CA PRO A 208 4.50 26.30 1.31
C PRO A 208 5.51 25.65 0.36
N LYS A 209 5.57 26.17 -0.88
CA LYS A 209 6.57 25.71 -1.85
C LYS A 209 7.96 26.14 -1.38
N ARG A 210 8.98 25.34 -1.71
CA ARG A 210 10.36 25.55 -1.28
C ARG A 210 10.86 26.93 -1.76
N GLY A 211 10.97 27.90 -0.85
CA GLY A 211 11.42 29.27 -1.12
C GLY A 211 10.45 30.38 -0.69
N GLU A 212 9.22 30.06 -0.27
CA GLU A 212 8.25 31.06 0.20
C GLU A 212 8.38 31.35 1.71
N ASN A 213 8.29 32.63 2.08
CA ASN A 213 8.37 33.08 3.46
C ASN A 213 7.18 32.57 4.30
N GLN A 214 7.50 31.86 5.40
CA GLN A 214 6.53 31.17 6.27
C GLN A 214 5.64 32.10 7.13
N SER A 215 5.80 33.42 7.06
CA SER A 215 5.22 34.36 8.03
C SER A 215 3.75 34.74 7.81
N VAL A 216 3.09 34.28 6.74
CA VAL A 216 1.75 34.79 6.36
C VAL A 216 0.60 33.78 6.53
N LEU A 217 0.86 32.49 6.82
CA LEU A 217 -0.16 31.45 6.68
C LEU A 217 -0.94 31.06 7.95
N VAL A 218 -0.67 31.67 9.11
CA VAL A 218 -1.45 31.39 10.33
C VAL A 218 -2.20 32.64 10.77
N LYS A 219 -3.35 32.92 10.12
CA LYS A 219 -4.39 33.73 10.77
C LYS A 219 -5.02 32.86 11.85
N ARG A 220 -4.50 32.95 13.08
CA ARG A 220 -5.15 32.43 14.28
C ARG A 220 -6.59 32.98 14.30
N HIS A 221 -7.57 32.11 14.07
CA HIS A 221 -8.96 32.45 14.34
C HIS A 221 -9.06 32.75 15.84
N GLN A 222 -9.22 34.02 16.21
CA GLN A 222 -9.64 34.37 17.56
C GLN A 222 -11.05 33.83 17.76
N ARG A 223 -11.18 32.74 18.53
CA ARG A 223 -12.48 32.17 18.88
C ARG A 223 -13.34 33.25 19.53
N LYS A 224 -14.49 33.59 18.93
CA LYS A 224 -15.58 34.27 19.64
C LYS A 224 -16.07 33.32 20.74
N ARG A 225 -16.06 33.80 21.98
CA ARG A 225 -16.18 33.03 23.24
C ARG A 225 -17.55 32.38 23.49
N ASN A 226 -18.51 32.42 22.55
CA ASN A 226 -19.89 31.98 22.78
C ASN A 226 -20.41 31.05 21.67
N GLN A 227 -19.85 29.84 21.53
CA GLN A 227 -20.53 28.73 20.83
C GLN A 227 -20.65 27.53 21.77
N PRO A 228 -21.81 26.86 21.82
CA PRO A 228 -22.06 25.75 22.73
C PRO A 228 -21.17 24.53 22.39
N LYS A 229 -20.71 23.90 23.47
CA LYS A 229 -19.65 22.90 23.60
C LYS A 229 -20.02 21.48 23.10
N ALA A 230 -20.63 21.33 21.93
CA ALA A 230 -21.11 20.00 21.50
C ALA A 230 -20.00 18.94 21.29
N VAL A 231 -18.75 19.37 21.04
CA VAL A 231 -17.62 18.45 20.76
C VAL A 231 -16.90 18.02 22.05
N SER A 232 -16.88 18.83 23.12
CA SER A 232 -16.28 18.41 24.39
C SER A 232 -17.11 17.33 25.08
N ASP A 233 -18.42 17.38 24.91
CA ASP A 233 -19.34 16.45 25.58
C ASP A 233 -19.30 15.03 24.98
N ALA A 234 -18.71 14.87 23.78
CA ALA A 234 -18.44 13.54 23.20
C ALA A 234 -17.14 12.92 23.78
N PHE A 235 -16.18 13.76 24.18
CA PHE A 235 -14.94 13.33 24.83
C PHE A 235 -15.19 12.94 26.30
N GLU A 236 -16.01 13.72 27.01
CA GLU A 236 -16.41 13.42 28.40
C GLU A 236 -17.31 12.18 28.54
N ARG A 237 -17.95 11.73 27.44
CA ARG A 237 -18.77 10.50 27.41
C ARG A 237 -17.98 9.20 27.20
N GLY A 238 -16.65 9.24 27.19
CA GLY A 238 -15.80 8.03 27.19
C GLY A 238 -15.86 7.20 25.89
N LEU A 239 -16.34 7.76 24.79
CA LEU A 239 -16.40 7.09 23.48
C LEU A 239 -15.06 7.14 22.71
N LEU A 240 -14.08 7.89 23.22
CA LEU A 240 -12.69 7.91 22.76
C LEU A 240 -11.81 7.81 23.99
N VAL A 241 -11.17 6.66 24.19
CA VAL A 241 -10.19 6.45 25.26
C VAL A 241 -8.83 6.89 24.72
N GLU A 242 -8.18 7.85 25.39
CA GLU A 242 -6.75 8.03 25.23
C GLU A 242 -6.07 6.78 25.80
N PRO A 243 -5.15 6.11 25.07
CA PRO A 243 -4.35 5.07 25.69
C PRO A 243 -3.48 5.73 26.77
N THR A 244 -3.90 5.57 28.02
CA THR A 244 -3.09 5.85 29.20
C THR A 244 -1.88 4.93 29.15
N MET A 245 -0.73 5.48 28.76
CA MET A 245 0.57 4.89 29.03
C MET A 245 0.90 5.17 30.51
N GLU A 246 0.40 4.33 31.40
CA GLU A 246 1.03 4.19 32.72
C GLU A 246 2.27 3.31 32.53
N GLU A 247 3.46 3.91 32.66
CA GLU A 247 4.69 3.15 32.81
C GLU A 247 4.64 2.43 34.17
N PRO A 248 4.71 1.09 34.24
CA PRO A 248 4.86 0.43 35.52
C PRO A 248 6.26 0.75 36.06
N GLU A 249 6.28 1.39 37.23
CA GLU A 249 7.49 1.64 38.01
C GLU A 249 8.25 0.32 38.22
N ALA A 250 9.53 0.33 37.85
CA ALA A 250 10.41 -0.82 37.93
C ALA A 250 10.73 -1.16 39.40
N GLU A 251 10.15 -2.24 39.92
CA GLU A 251 10.66 -2.88 41.13
C GLU A 251 11.82 -3.81 40.74
N ALA A 252 13.03 -3.35 41.04
CA ALA A 252 14.28 -4.03 40.73
C ALA A 252 14.47 -5.29 41.59
N ALA A 253 14.03 -6.44 41.08
CA ALA A 253 14.49 -7.75 41.54
C ALA A 253 15.56 -8.28 40.55
N ALA A 254 16.81 -8.32 41.00
CA ALA A 254 17.94 -8.81 40.23
C ALA A 254 17.81 -10.32 39.93
N ALA A 255 17.29 -10.65 38.75
CA ALA A 255 17.41 -11.97 38.15
C ALA A 255 18.72 -12.07 37.33
N PRO A 256 19.43 -13.22 37.35
CA PRO A 256 20.72 -13.35 36.70
C PRO A 256 20.60 -13.21 35.18
N ARG A 257 21.42 -12.33 34.60
CA ARG A 257 21.52 -12.11 33.16
C ARG A 257 21.83 -13.43 32.44
N PRO A 258 20.99 -13.93 31.53
CA PRO A 258 21.43 -14.96 30.59
C PRO A 258 22.53 -14.35 29.70
N ALA A 259 23.59 -15.13 29.50
CA ALA A 259 24.77 -14.73 28.75
C ALA A 259 24.38 -14.13 27.39
N ALA A 260 25.02 -13.02 27.03
CA ALA A 260 24.86 -12.36 25.74
C ALA A 260 25.10 -13.39 24.63
N ALA A 261 24.04 -13.79 23.93
CA ALA A 261 24.17 -14.50 22.67
C ALA A 261 24.90 -13.55 21.72
N ALA A 262 26.16 -13.86 21.45
CA ALA A 262 27.01 -13.10 20.57
C ALA A 262 26.31 -12.89 19.22
N ARG A 263 26.39 -11.66 18.69
CA ARG A 263 26.14 -11.38 17.28
C ARG A 263 26.93 -12.39 16.44
N ALA A 264 26.26 -13.37 15.85
CA ALA A 264 26.78 -13.99 14.64
C ALA A 264 26.57 -12.95 13.53
N ALA A 265 27.61 -12.16 13.24
CA ALA A 265 27.61 -11.32 12.05
C ALA A 265 27.40 -12.24 10.85
N PRO A 266 26.39 -11.99 9.98
CA PRO A 266 26.32 -12.74 8.74
C PRO A 266 27.58 -12.46 7.93
N ALA A 267 28.21 -13.52 7.41
CA ALA A 267 29.45 -13.42 6.66
C ALA A 267 29.23 -12.56 5.41
N VAL A 268 29.97 -11.45 5.32
CA VAL A 268 30.04 -10.63 4.11
C VAL A 268 30.79 -11.45 3.06
N VAL A 269 30.10 -11.84 1.99
CA VAL A 269 30.74 -12.54 0.87
C VAL A 269 31.33 -11.49 -0.07
N GLU A 270 32.66 -11.42 -0.16
CA GLU A 270 33.35 -10.58 -1.14
C GLU A 270 33.08 -11.10 -2.57
N PRO A 271 32.91 -10.21 -3.56
CA PRO A 271 32.64 -10.65 -4.93
C PRO A 271 33.87 -11.31 -5.57
N ALA A 272 33.69 -12.53 -6.07
CA ALA A 272 34.67 -13.18 -6.95
C ALA A 272 34.81 -12.42 -8.29
N PRO A 273 36.00 -12.42 -8.93
CA PRO A 273 36.21 -11.75 -10.20
C PRO A 273 35.35 -12.38 -11.31
N ALA A 274 34.81 -11.53 -12.19
CA ALA A 274 33.89 -11.92 -13.26
C ALA A 274 34.57 -12.88 -14.27
N PRO A 275 33.93 -14.02 -14.63
CA PRO A 275 34.40 -14.85 -15.74
C PRO A 275 34.12 -14.17 -17.10
N PRO A 276 34.90 -14.48 -18.15
CA PRO A 276 34.72 -13.92 -19.48
C PRO A 276 33.36 -14.33 -20.10
N PRO A 277 32.79 -13.50 -21.01
CA PRO A 277 31.44 -13.72 -21.53
C PRO A 277 31.34 -15.04 -22.31
N ALA A 278 30.42 -15.90 -21.89
CA ALA A 278 30.07 -17.13 -22.60
C ALA A 278 29.24 -16.82 -23.85
N ALA A 279 29.52 -17.52 -24.94
CA ALA A 279 28.81 -17.42 -26.21
C ALA A 279 27.33 -17.81 -26.07
N ALA A 280 26.46 -17.11 -26.81
CA ALA A 280 25.02 -17.32 -26.81
C ALA A 280 24.63 -18.76 -27.23
N PRO A 281 23.70 -19.43 -26.53
CA PRO A 281 23.20 -20.73 -26.96
C PRO A 281 22.22 -20.57 -28.14
N PRO A 282 22.10 -21.58 -29.02
CA PRO A 282 21.25 -21.52 -30.20
C PRO A 282 19.75 -21.51 -29.82
N THR A 283 18.98 -20.68 -30.52
CA THR A 283 17.52 -20.59 -30.41
C THR A 283 16.86 -21.86 -30.96
N ALA A 284 16.35 -22.72 -30.09
CA ALA A 284 15.42 -23.78 -30.47
C ALA A 284 13.98 -23.24 -30.40
N SER A 285 13.34 -23.12 -31.55
CA SER A 285 11.90 -22.85 -31.65
C SER A 285 11.11 -24.09 -31.25
N VAL A 286 10.39 -24.03 -30.14
CA VAL A 286 9.41 -25.06 -29.76
C VAL A 286 8.08 -24.74 -30.45
N GLU A 287 7.71 -25.56 -31.42
CA GLU A 287 6.43 -25.48 -32.12
C GLU A 287 5.33 -26.09 -31.22
N VAL A 288 4.46 -25.25 -30.65
CA VAL A 288 3.31 -25.70 -29.86
C VAL A 288 2.18 -26.10 -30.82
N LYS A 289 1.93 -27.41 -30.95
CA LYS A 289 0.76 -27.92 -31.67
C LYS A 289 -0.50 -27.76 -30.81
N VAL A 290 -1.34 -26.81 -31.20
CA VAL A 290 -2.70 -26.64 -30.65
C VAL A 290 -3.63 -27.68 -31.32
N PRO A 291 -4.38 -28.50 -30.55
CA PRO A 291 -5.27 -29.51 -31.13
C PRO A 291 -6.52 -28.88 -31.76
N THR A 292 -6.92 -29.42 -32.92
CA THR A 292 -7.91 -28.88 -33.88
C THR A 292 -9.35 -28.73 -33.36
N TRP A 293 -9.66 -29.14 -32.13
CA TRP A 293 -10.99 -28.98 -31.53
C TRP A 293 -11.19 -27.63 -30.82
N MET A 294 -10.14 -26.82 -30.64
CA MET A 294 -10.26 -25.42 -30.17
C MET A 294 -10.63 -24.41 -31.28
N ALA A 295 -10.71 -24.84 -32.55
CA ALA A 295 -11.01 -23.96 -33.68
C ALA A 295 -12.53 -23.81 -34.00
N VAL A 296 -13.41 -24.41 -33.21
CA VAL A 296 -14.87 -24.32 -33.41
C VAL A 296 -15.53 -23.82 -32.13
N GLY A 297 -15.68 -22.51 -31.99
CA GLY A 297 -16.41 -21.97 -30.85
C GLY A 297 -16.37 -20.47 -30.70
N PHE A 298 -16.80 -19.70 -31.70
CA PHE A 298 -17.30 -18.31 -31.50
C PHE A 298 -18.17 -17.82 -32.68
N GLY A 299 -18.00 -18.38 -33.89
CA GLY A 299 -18.81 -17.99 -35.06
C GLY A 299 -20.29 -18.40 -35.00
N GLY A 300 -20.62 -19.53 -34.36
CA GLY A 300 -22.00 -20.04 -34.31
C GLY A 300 -22.93 -19.29 -33.34
N LEU A 301 -22.38 -18.71 -32.26
CA LEU A 301 -23.17 -18.03 -31.23
C LEU A 301 -23.63 -16.63 -31.66
N LEU A 302 -22.85 -15.95 -32.51
CA LEU A 302 -23.19 -14.62 -33.04
C LEU A 302 -24.38 -14.66 -34.02
N VAL A 303 -24.48 -15.72 -34.83
CA VAL A 303 -25.60 -15.88 -35.78
C VAL A 303 -26.91 -16.22 -35.05
N ALA A 304 -26.86 -17.02 -33.99
CA ALA A 304 -28.04 -17.36 -33.20
C ALA A 304 -28.60 -16.15 -32.44
N ASN A 305 -27.75 -15.28 -31.88
CA ASN A 305 -28.18 -14.07 -31.18
C ASN A 305 -28.73 -12.99 -32.13
N ALA A 306 -28.17 -12.85 -33.33
CA ALA A 306 -28.68 -11.90 -34.33
C ALA A 306 -30.08 -12.27 -34.85
N VAL A 307 -30.35 -13.57 -35.02
CA VAL A 307 -31.67 -14.08 -35.45
C VAL A 307 -32.73 -13.90 -34.34
N LEU A 308 -32.35 -14.08 -33.08
CA LEU A 308 -33.27 -13.89 -31.93
C LEU A 308 -33.67 -12.41 -31.75
N VAL A 309 -32.74 -11.48 -31.93
CA VAL A 309 -33.00 -10.03 -31.85
C VAL A 309 -33.85 -9.54 -33.03
N ALA A 310 -33.64 -10.06 -34.24
CA ALA A 310 -34.47 -9.73 -35.40
C ALA A 310 -35.91 -10.28 -35.29
N ALA A 311 -36.10 -11.45 -34.65
CA ALA A 311 -37.43 -12.03 -34.41
C ALA A 311 -38.21 -11.25 -33.33
N LEU A 312 -37.53 -10.74 -32.29
CA LEU A 312 -38.14 -9.92 -31.23
C LEU A 312 -38.51 -8.51 -31.70
N LEU A 313 -37.82 -7.96 -32.70
CA LEU A 313 -38.13 -6.66 -33.29
C LEU A 313 -39.28 -6.71 -34.32
N ARG A 314 -39.62 -7.89 -34.87
CA ARG A 314 -40.77 -8.07 -35.77
C ARG A 314 -42.11 -8.30 -35.08
N THR A 315 -42.12 -8.68 -33.80
CA THR A 315 -43.34 -8.90 -33.01
C THR A 315 -43.82 -7.67 -32.23
N ARG A 316 -43.15 -6.52 -32.38
CA ARG A 316 -43.54 -5.22 -31.80
C ARG A 316 -43.81 -4.13 -32.85
N ARG A 317 -44.46 -4.48 -33.95
CA ARG A 317 -45.13 -3.53 -34.86
C ARG A 317 -46.55 -3.98 -35.12
#